data_AF-A0A0V8GHK9-F1
#
_entry.id   AF-A0A0V8GHK9-F1
#
_cell.length_a   1.000
_cell.length_b   1.000
_cell.length_c   1.000
_cell.angle_alpha   90.00
_cell.angle_beta   90.00
_cell.angle_gamma   90.00
#
_symmetry.space_group_name_H-M   'P 1'
#
loop_
_entity.id
_entity.type
_entity.pdbx_description
1 polymer ?
#
loop_
_entity_poly.entity_id
_entity_poly.type
_entity_poly.pdbx_seq_one_letter_code
_entity_poly.pdbx_strand_id
1 'polypeptide(L)'
;MAALQRLDHRYLSMLKNDYLIEIKPPNSWPDDTYDLLKQYGAPDTCYYLSKNELISGKTLPLREALEHAIGFGFASIISCIPGELAYFEAEQSFGPPPRYLLKKPSNR
;
A
#
# COMPACT_ATOMS: atom_id res chain seq x y z
N MET A 1 29.11 6.57 -3.55
CA MET A 1 27.76 6.22 -4.06
C MET A 1 27.06 5.25 -3.11
N ALA A 2 26.64 5.71 -1.91
CA ALA A 2 26.18 4.80 -0.84
C ALA A 2 25.01 5.35 0.00
N ALA A 3 24.17 6.23 -0.58
CA ALA A 3 22.98 6.77 0.09
C ALA A 3 21.67 6.26 -0.52
N LEU A 4 21.58 6.12 -1.86
CA LEU A 4 20.36 5.62 -2.52
C LEU A 4 19.96 4.20 -2.12
N GLN A 5 20.91 3.34 -1.73
CA GLN A 5 20.61 1.97 -1.29
C GLN A 5 20.01 1.89 0.12
N ARG A 6 19.87 3.02 0.82
CA ARG A 6 19.21 3.12 2.14
C ARG A 6 17.74 3.55 2.07
N LEU A 7 17.24 3.82 0.86
CA LEU A 7 15.84 4.15 0.58
C LEU A 7 15.06 2.84 0.31
N ASP A 8 13.73 2.84 0.44
CA ASP A 8 12.89 1.64 0.47
C ASP A 8 12.68 0.98 -0.91
N HIS A 9 13.68 1.10 -1.79
CA HIS A 9 13.65 0.53 -3.14
C HIS A 9 13.86 -0.99 -3.13
N ARG A 10 14.12 -1.59 -1.96
CA ARG A 10 14.27 -3.04 -1.77
C ARG A 10 13.13 -3.64 -0.96
N TYR A 11 11.92 -3.10 -1.08
CA TYR A 11 10.72 -3.62 -0.41
C TYR A 11 10.50 -5.13 -0.64
N LEU A 12 10.90 -5.69 -1.79
CA LEU A 12 10.86 -7.14 -2.07
C LEU A 12 11.76 -8.01 -1.16
N SER A 13 12.73 -7.39 -0.48
CA SER A 13 13.57 -8.06 0.52
C SER A 13 13.04 -7.88 1.96
N MET A 14 12.15 -6.90 2.16
CA MET A 14 11.51 -6.60 3.44
C MET A 14 10.18 -7.35 3.59
N LEU A 15 9.36 -7.35 2.55
CA LEU A 15 8.04 -7.96 2.54
C LEU A 15 8.12 -9.42 2.09
N LYS A 16 7.22 -10.25 2.60
CA LYS A 16 7.07 -11.63 2.13
C LYS A 16 6.47 -11.61 0.72
N ASN A 17 7.24 -12.04 -0.28
CA ASN A 17 6.80 -11.99 -1.67
C ASN A 17 5.51 -12.78 -1.95
N ASP A 18 5.27 -13.87 -1.22
CA ASP A 18 4.02 -14.65 -1.36
C ASP A 18 2.77 -13.87 -0.97
N TYR A 19 2.92 -12.74 -0.25
CA TYR A 19 1.82 -11.86 0.13
C TYR A 19 1.58 -10.76 -0.89
N LEU A 20 2.52 -10.52 -1.82
CA LEU A 20 2.45 -9.43 -2.78
C LEU A 20 1.61 -9.83 -4.00
N ILE A 21 0.46 -9.20 -4.15
CA ILE A 21 -0.36 -9.27 -5.37
C ILE A 21 -0.29 -7.90 -6.04
N GLU A 22 0.38 -7.81 -7.18
CA GLU A 22 0.54 -6.55 -7.92
C GLU A 22 -0.82 -6.04 -8.45
N ILE A 23 -1.10 -4.77 -8.17
CA ILE A 23 -2.22 -4.02 -8.76
C ILE A 23 -1.73 -3.46 -10.09
N LYS A 24 -2.09 -4.11 -11.20
CA LYS A 24 -1.61 -3.75 -12.54
C LYS A 24 -2.10 -2.36 -12.96
N PRO A 25 -1.29 -1.58 -13.70
CA PRO A 25 -1.74 -0.32 -14.29
C PRO A 25 -2.96 -0.50 -15.23
N PRO A 26 -3.87 0.49 -15.30
CA PRO A 26 -3.88 1.73 -14.52
C PRO A 26 -4.23 1.48 -13.05
N ASN A 27 -3.47 2.08 -12.14
CA ASN A 27 -3.59 1.84 -10.69
C ASN A 27 -3.39 3.13 -9.89
N SER A 28 -3.60 4.29 -10.54
CA SER A 28 -3.42 5.61 -9.93
C SER A 28 -4.73 6.24 -9.44
N TRP A 29 -5.86 5.55 -9.58
CA TRP A 29 -7.15 6.03 -9.12
C TRP A 29 -7.52 5.44 -7.76
N PRO A 30 -7.80 6.29 -6.75
CA PRO A 30 -8.20 5.83 -5.42
C PRO A 30 -9.44 4.93 -5.43
N ASP A 31 -10.43 5.24 -6.26
CA ASP A 31 -11.70 4.51 -6.34
C ASP A 31 -11.52 3.06 -6.78
N ASP A 32 -10.69 2.83 -7.79
CA ASP A 32 -10.39 1.48 -8.28
C ASP A 32 -9.72 0.63 -7.19
N THR A 33 -8.81 1.25 -6.42
CA THR A 33 -8.11 0.58 -5.31
C THR A 33 -9.03 0.38 -4.10
N TYR A 34 -9.94 1.33 -3.84
CA TYR A 34 -10.97 1.22 -2.82
C TYR A 34 -11.87 0.02 -3.10
N ASP A 35 -12.46 -0.05 -4.31
CA ASP A 35 -13.34 -1.13 -4.70
C ASP A 35 -12.64 -2.49 -4.63
N LEU A 36 -11.38 -2.55 -5.08
CA LEU A 36 -10.56 -3.75 -4.97
C LEU A 36 -10.40 -4.18 -3.51
N LEU A 37 -9.98 -3.28 -2.61
CA LEU A 37 -9.83 -3.60 -1.18
C LEU A 37 -11.15 -4.02 -0.54
N LYS A 38 -12.27 -3.38 -0.90
CA LYS A 38 -13.62 -3.77 -0.45
C LYS A 38 -14.00 -5.18 -0.93
N GLN A 39 -13.67 -5.55 -2.17
CA GLN A 39 -13.87 -6.93 -2.66
C GLN A 39 -13.09 -7.97 -1.85
N TYR A 40 -11.92 -7.59 -1.31
CA TYR A 40 -11.14 -8.42 -0.40
C TYR A 40 -11.58 -8.34 1.07
N GLY A 41 -12.66 -7.62 1.37
CA GLY A 41 -13.25 -7.55 2.69
C GLY A 41 -12.70 -6.43 3.59
N ALA A 42 -12.01 -5.43 3.03
CA ALA A 42 -11.54 -4.30 3.83
C ALA A 42 -12.70 -3.60 4.57
N PRO A 43 -12.52 -3.25 5.85
CA PRO A 43 -13.48 -2.46 6.60
C PRO A 43 -13.55 -1.01 6.06
N ASP A 44 -14.51 -0.25 6.55
CA ASP A 44 -14.69 1.15 6.11
C ASP A 44 -13.60 2.07 6.65
N THR A 45 -12.94 1.71 7.75
CA THR A 45 -11.81 2.44 8.33
C THR A 45 -10.60 1.53 8.50
N CYS A 46 -9.41 2.05 8.19
CA CYS A 46 -8.16 1.30 8.17
C CYS A 46 -7.04 2.10 8.84
N TYR A 47 -6.01 1.41 9.33
CA TYR A 47 -4.84 2.05 9.96
C TYR A 47 -3.76 2.36 8.95
N TYR A 48 -3.14 3.53 9.05
CA TYR A 48 -2.22 4.02 8.03
C TYR A 48 -0.79 4.26 8.53
N LEU A 49 0.17 3.80 7.73
CA LEU A 49 1.61 3.96 7.95
C LEU A 49 2.25 4.59 6.72
N SER A 50 2.76 5.81 6.83
CA SER A 50 3.38 6.53 5.71
C SER A 50 4.22 7.71 6.19
N LYS A 51 4.95 8.33 5.27
CA LYS A 51 5.55 9.66 5.50
C LYS A 51 4.54 10.81 5.39
N ASN A 52 3.35 10.60 4.84
CA ASN A 52 2.32 11.64 4.83
C ASN A 52 1.75 11.85 6.24
N GLU A 53 2.19 12.90 6.93
CA GLU A 53 1.80 13.23 8.31
C GLU A 53 0.30 13.47 8.49
N LEU A 54 -0.44 13.81 7.41
CA LEU A 54 -1.88 14.00 7.48
C LEU A 54 -2.60 12.72 7.93
N ILE A 55 -2.06 11.56 7.55
CA ILE A 55 -2.72 10.27 7.76
C ILE A 55 -1.85 9.26 8.50
N SER A 56 -0.54 9.47 8.59
CA SER A 56 0.38 8.57 9.29
C SER A 56 0.01 8.38 10.76
N GLY A 57 -0.04 7.12 11.20
CA GLY A 57 -0.34 6.74 12.58
C GLY A 57 -1.82 6.85 12.95
N LYS A 58 -2.73 7.05 11.99
CA LYS A 58 -4.16 7.25 12.24
C LYS A 58 -4.99 6.09 11.68
N THR A 59 -6.18 5.91 12.26
CA THR A 59 -7.25 5.08 11.68
C THR A 59 -8.27 6.01 11.04
N LEU A 60 -8.45 5.91 9.73
CA LEU A 60 -9.26 6.84 8.91
C LEU A 60 -10.15 6.06 7.94
N PRO A 61 -11.20 6.69 7.37
CA PRO A 61 -11.95 6.13 6.26
C PRO A 61 -11.03 5.67 5.13
N LEU A 62 -11.26 4.47 4.60
CA LEU A 62 -10.38 3.85 3.62
C LEU A 62 -10.19 4.71 2.37
N ARG A 63 -11.28 5.33 1.88
CA ARG A 63 -11.25 6.21 0.71
C ARG A 63 -10.36 7.44 0.94
N GLU A 64 -10.53 8.10 2.09
CA GLU A 64 -9.69 9.26 2.48
C GLU A 64 -8.21 8.86 2.59
N ALA A 65 -7.93 7.70 3.19
CA ALA A 65 -6.56 7.20 3.28
C ALA A 65 -5.93 6.97 1.89
N LEU A 66 -6.70 6.41 0.94
CA LEU A 66 -6.23 6.16 -0.43
C LEU A 66 -5.98 7.45 -1.22
N GLU A 67 -6.83 8.45 -1.08
CA GLU A 67 -6.68 9.78 -1.70
C GLU A 67 -5.37 10.47 -1.27
N HIS A 68 -4.89 10.18 -0.07
CA HIS A 68 -3.67 10.73 0.50
C HIS A 68 -2.45 9.77 0.41
N ALA A 69 -2.67 8.56 -0.09
CA ALA A 69 -1.64 7.54 -0.32
C ALA A 69 -1.16 7.53 -1.77
N ILE A 70 -2.12 7.43 -2.70
CA ILE A 70 -1.82 7.09 -4.08
C ILE A 70 -1.15 8.26 -4.80
N GLY A 71 0.08 8.02 -5.28
CA GLY A 71 0.78 8.98 -6.13
C GLY A 71 1.48 10.11 -5.40
N PHE A 72 1.55 10.05 -4.06
CA PHE A 72 2.35 10.98 -3.26
C PHE A 72 3.86 10.65 -3.30
N GLY A 73 4.23 9.52 -3.90
CA GLY A 73 5.62 9.12 -4.14
C GLY A 73 6.33 8.53 -2.93
N PHE A 74 5.67 8.50 -1.75
CA PHE A 74 6.20 7.90 -0.53
C PHE A 74 5.70 6.46 -0.35
N ALA A 75 6.58 5.61 0.18
CA ALA A 75 6.18 4.30 0.66
C ALA A 75 5.05 4.43 1.70
N SER A 76 3.97 3.70 1.48
CA SER A 76 2.75 3.80 2.27
C SER A 76 2.07 2.45 2.42
N ILE A 77 1.66 2.12 3.65
CA ILE A 77 0.90 0.91 3.98
C ILE A 77 -0.45 1.32 4.58
N ILE A 78 -1.55 0.80 4.01
CA ILE A 78 -2.89 0.87 4.60
C ILE A 78 -3.23 -0.51 5.16
N SER A 79 -3.11 -0.70 6.47
CA SER A 79 -3.48 -1.94 7.15
C SER A 79 -5.00 -2.00 7.32
N CYS A 80 -5.65 -2.85 6.52
CA CYS A 80 -7.11 -2.99 6.50
C CYS A 80 -7.59 -4.04 7.50
N ILE A 81 -7.02 -5.25 7.42
CA ILE A 81 -7.26 -6.35 8.37
C ILE A 81 -5.89 -6.79 8.89
N PRO A 82 -5.56 -6.54 10.16
CA PRO A 82 -4.24 -6.86 10.72
C PRO A 82 -3.84 -8.33 10.46
N GLY A 83 -2.70 -8.52 9.81
CA GLY A 83 -2.15 -9.85 9.49
C GLY A 83 -2.75 -10.53 8.27
N GLU A 84 -3.80 -9.96 7.65
CA GLU A 84 -4.57 -10.61 6.57
C GLU A 84 -4.61 -9.78 5.29
N LEU A 85 -4.87 -8.46 5.38
CA LEU A 85 -5.05 -7.58 4.22
C LEU A 85 -4.49 -6.17 4.46
N ALA A 86 -3.65 -5.71 3.55
CA ALA A 86 -3.23 -4.31 3.46
C ALA A 86 -3.01 -3.87 2.01
N TYR A 87 -3.02 -2.56 1.78
CA TYR A 87 -2.47 -1.95 0.55
C TYR A 87 -1.04 -1.49 0.80
N PHE A 88 -0.20 -1.57 -0.23
CA PHE A 88 1.15 -1.03 -0.23
C PHE A 88 1.44 -0.27 -1.53
N GLU A 89 1.87 0.99 -1.40
CA GLU A 89 2.55 1.75 -2.46
C GLU A 89 4.04 1.75 -2.16
N ALA A 90 4.86 1.33 -3.12
CA ALA A 90 6.30 1.45 -2.99
C ALA A 90 6.76 2.91 -3.17
N GLU A 91 7.93 3.25 -2.63
CA GLU A 91 8.53 4.56 -2.89
C GLU A 91 8.80 4.76 -4.39
N GLN A 92 8.47 5.95 -4.89
CA GLN A 92 8.67 6.28 -6.29
C GLN A 92 10.16 6.32 -6.62
N SER A 93 10.55 5.66 -7.72
CA SER A 93 11.92 5.67 -8.24
C SER A 93 11.95 6.20 -9.68
N PHE A 94 11.51 5.40 -10.65
CA PHE A 94 11.34 5.80 -12.05
C PHE A 94 9.92 5.45 -12.53
N GLY A 95 9.18 6.43 -13.01
CA GLY A 95 7.78 6.26 -13.41
C GLY A 95 6.81 6.18 -12.22
N PRO A 96 5.57 5.73 -12.44
CA PRO A 96 4.62 5.48 -11.35
C PRO A 96 5.13 4.36 -10.42
N PRO A 97 5.01 4.50 -9.09
CA PRO A 97 5.40 3.44 -8.18
C PRO A 97 4.52 2.19 -8.38
N PRO A 98 5.09 0.98 -8.21
CA PRO A 98 4.29 -0.23 -8.17
C PRO A 98 3.44 -0.26 -6.89
N ARG A 99 2.27 -0.90 -7.01
CA ARG A 99 1.26 -0.98 -5.97
C ARG A 99 0.86 -2.42 -5.77
N TYR A 100 0.59 -2.80 -4.54
CA TYR A 100 0.31 -4.17 -4.17
C TYR A 100 -0.83 -4.25 -3.17
N LEU A 101 -1.60 -5.34 -3.27
CA LEU A 101 -2.26 -5.89 -2.10
C LEU A 101 -1.24 -6.74 -1.35
N LEU A 102 -1.10 -6.49 -0.05
CA LEU A 102 -0.47 -7.41 0.88
C LEU A 102 -1.56 -8.31 1.44
N LYS A 103 -1.70 -9.51 0.88
CA LYS A 103 -2.74 -10.45 1.27
C LYS A 103 -2.11 -11.74 1.76
N LYS A 104 -2.49 -12.18 2.96
CA LYS A 104 -2.08 -13.49 3.45
C LYS A 104 -2.55 -14.57 2.48
N PRO A 105 -1.67 -15.47 2.02
CA PRO A 105 -2.08 -16.63 1.26
C PRO A 105 -3.09 -17.42 2.08
N SER A 106 -4.21 -17.79 1.46
CA SER A 106 -5.09 -18.80 2.03
C SER A 106 -4.25 -20.08 2.08
N ASN A 107 -3.90 -20.56 3.27
CA ASN A 107 -3.19 -21.83 3.44
C ASN A 107 -3.89 -22.88 2.56
N ARG A 108 -3.15 -23.45 1.60
CA ARG A 108 -3.53 -24.71 0.96
C ARG A 108 -3.38 -25.85 1.95
#